data_AF-A0A417IJN4-F1
#
_entry.id   AF-A0A417IJN4-F1
#
_cell.length_a   1.000
_cell.length_b   1.000
_cell.length_c   1.000
_cell.angle_alpha   90.00
_cell.angle_beta   90.00
_cell.angle_gamma   90.00
#
_symmetry.space_group_name_H-M   'P 1'
#
loop_
_entity.id
_entity.type
_entity.pdbx_description
1 polymer ?
#
loop_
_entity_poly.entity_id
_entity_poly.type
_entity_poly.pdbx_seq_one_letter_code
_entity_poly.pdbx_strand_id
1 'polypeptide(L)'
;MNDALQQLLDRLTALLAEKPLIGAWYTTVVRFVFPLLALMILVGAIRSLWKVKHPDEVWGYLVLRNGVRLPITHWENIIGRAPSCDVQLEYPSVSRQHAALIREDDGSWTIYDLGSKGGIKVNDLSVDEYALVEDGDTVTFAGIPAIMEPITAEEKRTQMVERRIEGKPAGMWGSLVLLTLFQILTGLQLIIAQGDKATTTIPLTFFVFTVICWAYFIVMRLFRRIGFEMETIAFFLCTLSLAVTGSTVPDELPKQLIAILMGLAIFIVLGFFLRDLTRAQKVRWFMSATAVGLLAITLLIGSSQGGAKAWLRLGPLSLQTSEIAKICYIFAGAATLDRLFNKRNLWMFIGLTAICGGCLALQNDFGTALVFFVTFLVIAYLRSGDFATIGLVCAGCFGAGMVMLTIKPHVAARFASWGHIWEDVYDKGFQQTHTLTAAASGGMIGVGAGKGWLSNLPAADTDIVFGMLCEEWGLVIAVLTILCIITLAVFAVRACRAGRSSFYTIAACAATSLLVFQTCLNVFGAVDILPFTGVTLPFVSNGGSSMLSAWGMLAFLKATDTRQNASFAVRLPSRRELRGEE
;
A
#
# COMPACT_ATOMS: atom_id res chain seq x y z
N MET A 1 30.73 -24.43 -5.25
CA MET A 1 30.46 -22.97 -5.16
C MET A 1 30.40 -22.53 -3.71
N ASN A 2 29.64 -23.22 -2.84
CA ASN A 2 29.61 -22.91 -1.39
C ASN A 2 30.99 -23.02 -0.72
N ASP A 3 31.77 -24.07 -0.99
CA ASP A 3 33.10 -24.23 -0.34
C ASP A 3 34.09 -23.13 -0.72
N ALA A 4 34.09 -22.68 -1.98
CA ALA A 4 34.95 -21.60 -2.45
C ALA A 4 34.52 -20.23 -1.87
N LEU A 5 33.21 -20.01 -1.72
CA LEU A 5 32.67 -18.80 -1.10
C LEU A 5 32.97 -18.77 0.41
N GLN A 6 32.85 -19.90 1.09
CA GLN A 6 33.21 -20.05 2.51
C GLN A 6 34.70 -19.81 2.70
N GLN A 7 35.58 -20.40 1.88
CA GLN A 7 37.02 -20.14 1.94
C GLN A 7 37.36 -18.66 1.71
N LEU A 8 36.64 -17.96 0.84
CA LEU A 8 36.84 -16.53 0.61
C LEU A 8 36.35 -15.70 1.81
N LEU A 9 35.20 -16.07 2.38
CA LEU A 9 34.66 -15.47 3.61
C LEU A 9 35.66 -15.65 4.76
N ASP A 10 36.15 -16.86 4.98
CA ASP A 10 37.09 -17.21 6.05
C ASP A 10 38.40 -16.42 5.94
N ARG A 11 38.91 -16.22 4.70
CA ARG A 11 40.09 -15.36 4.47
C ARG A 11 39.80 -13.89 4.77
N LEU A 12 38.60 -13.43 4.46
CA LEU A 12 38.19 -12.04 4.65
C LEU A 12 37.96 -11.74 6.14
N THR A 13 37.30 -12.65 6.87
CA THR A 13 37.12 -12.56 8.32
C THR A 13 38.45 -12.69 9.06
N ALA A 14 39.34 -13.60 8.65
CA ALA A 14 40.69 -13.70 9.22
C ALA A 14 41.49 -12.40 9.05
N LEU A 15 41.44 -11.78 7.85
CA LEU A 15 42.12 -10.50 7.61
C LEU A 15 41.53 -9.35 8.45
N LEU A 16 40.21 -9.34 8.65
CA LEU A 16 39.53 -8.37 9.51
C LEU A 16 39.88 -8.59 10.99
N ALA A 17 40.04 -9.83 11.43
CA ALA A 17 40.48 -10.19 12.78
C ALA A 17 41.93 -9.78 13.04
N GLU A 18 42.82 -9.95 12.06
CA GLU A 18 44.21 -9.47 12.13
C GLU A 18 44.30 -7.94 12.19
N LYS A 19 43.36 -7.22 11.58
CA LYS A 19 43.35 -5.75 11.47
C LYS A 19 42.02 -5.15 11.94
N PRO A 20 41.72 -5.18 13.24
CA PRO A 20 40.42 -4.75 13.79
C PRO A 20 40.11 -3.27 13.51
N LEU A 21 41.14 -2.43 13.37
CA LEU A 21 41.00 -1.03 13.00
C LEU A 21 40.32 -0.84 11.64
N ILE A 22 40.53 -1.74 10.68
CA ILE A 22 39.91 -1.64 9.34
C ILE A 22 38.39 -1.76 9.45
N GLY A 23 37.88 -2.74 10.20
CA GLY A 23 36.45 -2.91 10.43
C GLY A 23 35.82 -1.74 11.19
N ALA A 24 36.55 -1.17 12.15
CA ALA A 24 36.11 0.01 12.90
C ALA A 24 36.02 1.27 12.02
N TRP A 25 37.05 1.51 11.18
CA TRP A 25 37.05 2.60 10.21
C TRP A 25 35.94 2.44 9.18
N TYR A 26 35.79 1.24 8.61
CA TYR A 26 34.69 0.93 7.70
C TYR A 26 33.33 1.22 8.33
N THR A 27 33.08 0.69 9.54
CA THR A 27 31.80 0.91 10.24
C THR A 27 31.55 2.40 10.45
N THR A 28 32.58 3.15 10.87
CA THR A 28 32.47 4.59 11.11
C THR A 28 32.13 5.36 9.85
N VAL A 29 32.81 5.08 8.74
CA VAL A 29 32.56 5.74 7.45
C VAL A 29 31.17 5.41 6.93
N VAL A 30 30.82 4.12 6.90
CA VAL A 30 29.58 3.66 6.26
C VAL A 30 28.33 4.07 7.04
N ARG A 31 28.44 4.24 8.37
CA ARG A 31 27.41 4.89 9.19
C ARG A 31 26.98 6.26 8.65
N PHE A 32 27.89 7.09 8.15
CA PHE A 32 27.54 8.37 7.52
C PHE A 32 27.09 8.23 6.07
N VAL A 33 27.56 7.20 5.35
CA VAL A 33 27.19 6.95 3.94
C VAL A 33 25.76 6.42 3.82
N PHE A 34 25.31 5.54 4.72
CA PHE A 34 23.99 4.93 4.64
C PHE A 34 22.83 5.95 4.64
N PRO A 35 22.77 6.95 5.56
CA PRO A 35 21.73 7.97 5.54
C PRO A 35 21.73 8.79 4.24
N LEU A 36 22.91 9.10 3.69
CA LEU A 36 23.02 9.84 2.42
C LEU A 36 22.50 9.01 1.24
N LEU A 37 22.89 7.73 1.15
CA LEU A 37 22.38 6.82 0.12
C LEU A 37 20.87 6.63 0.23
N ALA A 38 20.36 6.37 1.44
CA ALA A 38 18.92 6.22 1.70
C ALA A 38 18.15 7.48 1.28
N LEU A 39 18.65 8.67 1.64
CA LEU A 39 18.07 9.93 1.25
C LEU A 39 18.08 10.12 -0.27
N MET A 40 19.19 9.81 -0.95
CA MET A 40 19.28 9.93 -2.41
C MET A 40 18.32 8.98 -3.14
N ILE A 41 18.20 7.74 -2.67
CA ILE A 41 17.25 6.75 -3.20
C ILE A 41 15.82 7.28 -3.07
N LEU A 42 15.45 7.75 -1.87
CA LEU A 42 14.10 8.24 -1.58
C LEU A 42 13.79 9.54 -2.33
N VAL A 43 14.70 10.52 -2.35
CA VAL A 43 14.53 11.77 -3.10
C VAL A 43 14.36 11.49 -4.60
N GLY A 44 15.10 10.51 -5.15
CA GLY A 44 14.91 10.07 -6.53
C GLY A 44 13.49 9.54 -6.79
N ALA A 45 12.99 8.68 -5.91
CA ALA A 45 11.62 8.15 -5.99
C ALA A 45 10.55 9.24 -5.82
N ILE A 46 10.67 10.10 -4.80
CA ILE A 46 9.75 11.22 -4.54
C ILE A 46 9.70 12.17 -5.73
N ARG A 47 10.85 12.62 -6.24
CA ARG A 47 10.91 13.53 -7.40
C ARG A 47 10.20 12.95 -8.60
N SER A 48 10.38 11.66 -8.87
CA SER A 48 9.70 10.99 -9.99
C SER A 48 8.20 10.85 -9.77
N LEU A 49 7.74 10.58 -8.55
CA LEU A 49 6.31 10.52 -8.21
C LEU A 49 5.64 11.91 -8.21
N TRP A 50 6.35 12.97 -7.81
CA TRP A 50 5.80 14.31 -7.68
C TRP A 50 5.84 15.17 -8.94
N LYS A 51 6.88 15.02 -9.78
CA LYS A 51 7.08 15.89 -10.94
C LYS A 51 6.14 15.57 -12.09
N VAL A 52 5.64 14.34 -12.17
CA VAL A 52 4.73 13.93 -13.25
C VAL A 52 3.37 14.59 -13.04
N LYS A 53 2.95 15.38 -14.03
CA LYS A 53 1.60 15.93 -14.07
C LYS A 53 0.64 14.83 -14.49
N HIS A 54 -0.61 14.94 -14.02
CA HIS A 54 -1.72 14.16 -14.51
C HIS A 54 -2.59 15.08 -15.36
N PRO A 55 -2.22 15.36 -16.63
CA PRO A 55 -3.10 16.14 -17.50
C PRO A 55 -4.41 15.38 -17.69
N ASP A 56 -5.52 16.10 -17.61
CA ASP A 56 -6.86 15.54 -17.72
C ASP A 56 -7.04 14.87 -19.10
N GLU A 57 -7.61 13.67 -19.10
CA GLU A 57 -7.93 12.95 -20.32
C GLU A 57 -9.37 13.27 -20.71
N VAL A 58 -9.57 14.27 -21.56
CA VAL A 58 -10.88 14.56 -22.16
C VAL A 58 -11.22 13.44 -23.13
N TRP A 59 -12.31 12.72 -22.88
CA TRP A 59 -12.82 11.67 -23.76
C TRP A 59 -13.94 12.14 -24.69
N GLY A 60 -14.62 13.20 -24.32
CA GLY A 60 -15.67 13.84 -25.10
C GLY A 60 -16.20 15.07 -24.40
N TYR A 61 -17.26 15.64 -24.94
CA TYR A 61 -17.90 16.84 -24.42
C TYR A 61 -19.41 16.64 -24.31
N LEU A 62 -20.00 17.23 -23.26
CA LEU A 62 -21.42 17.54 -23.24
C LEU A 62 -21.61 18.95 -23.74
N VAL A 63 -22.18 19.08 -24.93
CA VAL A 63 -22.39 20.37 -25.60
C VAL A 63 -23.79 20.87 -25.31
N LEU A 64 -23.89 21.96 -24.57
CA LEU A 64 -25.15 22.62 -24.27
C LEU A 64 -25.66 23.40 -25.49
N ARG A 65 -26.97 23.68 -25.54
CA ARG A 65 -27.61 24.47 -26.62
C ARG A 65 -27.00 25.85 -26.86
N ASN A 66 -26.37 26.43 -25.85
CA ASN A 66 -25.68 27.73 -25.96
C ASN A 66 -24.26 27.61 -26.56
N GLY A 67 -23.84 26.40 -26.99
CA GLY A 67 -22.52 26.13 -27.56
C GLY A 67 -21.42 25.89 -26.53
N VAL A 68 -21.72 25.92 -25.23
CA VAL A 68 -20.74 25.61 -24.18
C VAL A 68 -20.43 24.11 -24.22
N ARG A 69 -19.15 23.78 -24.41
CA ARG A 69 -18.62 22.41 -24.40
C ARG A 69 -18.09 22.09 -23.01
N LEU A 70 -18.75 21.19 -22.29
CA LEU A 70 -18.31 20.75 -20.96
C LEU A 70 -17.50 19.46 -21.11
N PRO A 71 -16.20 19.45 -20.75
CA PRO A 71 -15.34 18.29 -20.97
C PRO A 71 -15.70 17.14 -20.04
N ILE A 72 -15.68 15.93 -20.58
CA ILE A 72 -15.82 14.68 -19.85
C ILE A 72 -14.41 14.12 -19.61
N THR A 73 -13.95 14.17 -18.37
CA THR A 73 -12.54 13.88 -18.00
C THR A 73 -12.35 12.72 -17.03
N HIS A 74 -13.44 12.21 -16.42
CA HIS A 74 -13.39 11.10 -15.46
C HIS A 74 -14.13 9.85 -15.96
N TRP A 75 -13.67 8.66 -15.55
CA TRP A 75 -14.24 7.41 -16.08
C TRP A 75 -15.70 7.27 -15.62
N GLU A 76 -15.99 7.83 -14.46
CA GLU A 76 -17.30 8.04 -13.88
C GLU A 76 -17.44 9.55 -13.69
N ASN A 77 -18.41 10.19 -14.34
CA ASN A 77 -18.64 11.64 -14.23
C ASN A 77 -19.98 11.88 -13.55
N ILE A 78 -19.96 12.55 -12.42
CA ILE A 78 -21.15 13.05 -11.77
C ILE A 78 -21.56 14.35 -12.45
N ILE A 79 -22.81 14.39 -12.89
CA ILE A 79 -23.42 15.53 -13.56
C ILE A 79 -24.46 16.12 -12.60
N GLY A 80 -24.40 17.43 -12.36
CA GLY A 80 -25.35 18.08 -11.48
C GLY A 80 -25.06 19.55 -11.23
N ARG A 81 -25.91 20.19 -10.42
CA ARG A 81 -25.78 21.62 -10.10
C ARG A 81 -24.71 21.91 -9.05
N ALA A 82 -24.35 20.93 -8.22
CA ALA A 82 -23.40 21.15 -7.13
C ALA A 82 -21.97 21.37 -7.66
N PRO A 83 -21.16 22.22 -7.02
CA PRO A 83 -19.74 22.42 -7.39
C PRO A 83 -18.87 21.17 -7.24
N SER A 84 -19.37 20.16 -6.53
CA SER A 84 -18.70 18.88 -6.34
C SER A 84 -18.93 17.89 -7.49
N CYS A 85 -19.69 18.27 -8.53
CA CYS A 85 -19.92 17.43 -9.71
C CYS A 85 -18.78 17.63 -10.71
N ASP A 86 -18.39 16.55 -11.40
CA ASP A 86 -17.36 16.59 -12.43
C ASP A 86 -17.81 17.44 -13.63
N VAL A 87 -19.10 17.36 -13.98
CA VAL A 87 -19.74 18.22 -14.98
C VAL A 87 -20.82 19.06 -14.29
N GLN A 88 -20.54 20.34 -14.12
CA GLN A 88 -21.43 21.26 -13.45
C GLN A 88 -22.46 21.86 -14.41
N LEU A 89 -23.75 21.62 -14.13
CA LEU A 89 -24.88 22.22 -14.83
C LEU A 89 -25.60 23.20 -13.88
N GLU A 90 -25.28 24.49 -13.99
CA GLU A 90 -25.75 25.54 -13.08
C GLU A 90 -27.23 25.96 -13.29
N TYR A 91 -28.11 24.98 -13.50
CA TYR A 91 -29.54 25.21 -13.73
C TYR A 91 -30.37 24.86 -12.48
N PRO A 92 -31.30 25.73 -12.03
CA PRO A 92 -32.09 25.46 -10.84
C PRO A 92 -32.93 24.17 -10.87
N SER A 93 -33.34 23.74 -12.05
CA SER A 93 -34.10 22.50 -12.29
C SER A 93 -33.25 21.24 -12.12
N VAL A 94 -31.92 21.36 -12.25
CA VAL A 94 -30.99 20.25 -12.12
C VAL A 94 -30.70 20.01 -10.63
N SER A 95 -30.99 18.80 -10.17
CA SER A 95 -30.55 18.28 -8.86
C SER A 95 -29.07 18.54 -8.56
N ARG A 96 -28.72 18.62 -7.27
CA ARG A 96 -27.33 18.80 -6.82
C ARG A 96 -26.39 17.74 -7.40
N GLN A 97 -26.81 16.48 -7.32
CA GLN A 97 -26.27 15.35 -8.07
C GLN A 97 -27.45 14.81 -8.87
N HIS A 98 -27.34 14.81 -10.21
CA HIS A 98 -28.46 14.53 -11.09
C HIS A 98 -28.30 13.20 -11.81
N ALA A 99 -27.14 13.00 -12.41
CA ALA A 99 -26.83 11.81 -13.18
C ALA A 99 -25.39 11.36 -12.94
N ALA A 100 -25.10 10.11 -13.27
CA ALA A 100 -23.75 9.62 -13.44
C ALA A 100 -23.57 9.11 -14.87
N LEU A 101 -22.60 9.66 -15.60
CA LEU A 101 -22.18 9.19 -16.92
C LEU A 101 -20.91 8.35 -16.76
N ILE A 102 -21.02 7.06 -17.00
CA ILE A 102 -19.98 6.06 -16.72
C ILE A 102 -19.52 5.45 -18.03
N ARG A 103 -18.20 5.37 -18.21
CA ARG A 103 -17.59 4.67 -19.32
C ARG A 103 -17.41 3.19 -18.98
N GLU A 104 -17.78 2.31 -19.89
CA GLU A 104 -17.52 0.88 -19.76
C GLU A 104 -16.13 0.51 -20.30
N ASP A 105 -15.62 -0.68 -19.95
CA ASP A 105 -14.29 -1.16 -20.37
C ASP A 105 -14.16 -1.28 -21.91
N ASP A 106 -15.28 -1.45 -22.63
CA ASP A 106 -15.35 -1.49 -24.10
C ASP A 106 -15.38 -0.11 -24.77
N GLY A 107 -15.46 0.95 -23.97
CA GLY A 107 -15.49 2.33 -24.44
C GLY A 107 -16.87 2.94 -24.61
N SER A 108 -17.94 2.15 -24.44
CA SER A 108 -19.32 2.64 -24.46
C SER A 108 -19.64 3.50 -23.22
N TRP A 109 -20.64 4.38 -23.33
CA TRP A 109 -21.10 5.21 -22.23
C TRP A 109 -22.48 4.77 -21.76
N THR A 110 -22.65 4.68 -20.45
CA THR A 110 -23.94 4.44 -19.81
C THR A 110 -24.26 5.59 -18.86
N ILE A 111 -25.45 6.15 -18.99
CA ILE A 111 -25.96 7.16 -18.07
C ILE A 111 -26.93 6.54 -17.06
N TYR A 112 -26.80 6.96 -15.80
CA TYR A 112 -27.60 6.52 -14.67
C TYR A 112 -28.31 7.71 -14.03
N ASP A 113 -29.61 7.56 -13.73
CA ASP A 113 -30.32 8.54 -12.91
C ASP A 113 -30.00 8.32 -11.42
N LEU A 114 -29.62 9.39 -10.73
CA LEU A 114 -29.28 9.37 -9.30
C LEU A 114 -30.47 9.69 -8.39
N GLY A 115 -31.69 9.41 -8.86
CA GLY A 115 -32.92 9.79 -8.16
C GLY A 115 -33.21 11.28 -8.32
N SER A 116 -32.96 11.80 -9.51
CA SER A 116 -33.14 13.19 -9.87
C SER A 116 -34.60 13.63 -9.77
N LYS A 117 -34.85 14.91 -9.45
CA LYS A 117 -36.22 15.44 -9.37
C LYS A 117 -36.84 15.70 -10.75
N GLY A 118 -35.99 15.96 -11.75
CA GLY A 118 -36.41 16.36 -13.09
C GLY A 118 -36.34 15.25 -14.14
N GLY A 119 -35.81 14.08 -13.78
CA GLY A 119 -35.60 12.95 -14.67
C GLY A 119 -34.51 13.20 -15.73
N ILE A 120 -34.11 12.10 -16.36
CA ILE A 120 -33.18 12.09 -17.49
C ILE A 120 -33.90 11.54 -18.72
N LYS A 121 -33.60 12.10 -19.89
CA LYS A 121 -33.99 11.52 -21.18
C LYS A 121 -32.79 11.37 -22.11
N VAL A 122 -32.73 10.28 -22.86
CA VAL A 122 -31.77 10.09 -23.96
C VAL A 122 -32.58 9.98 -25.25
N ASN A 123 -32.32 10.87 -26.21
CA ASN A 123 -33.07 10.96 -27.47
C ASN A 123 -34.60 10.98 -27.24
N ASP A 124 -35.05 11.83 -26.31
CA ASP A 124 -36.44 11.99 -25.86
C ASP A 124 -37.08 10.79 -25.13
N LEU A 125 -36.38 9.67 -24.98
CA LEU A 125 -36.81 8.51 -24.19
C LEU A 125 -36.40 8.68 -22.73
N SER A 126 -37.34 8.52 -21.80
CA SER A 126 -37.05 8.57 -20.37
C SER A 126 -36.16 7.42 -19.91
N VAL A 127 -35.24 7.72 -19.00
CA VAL A 127 -34.34 6.73 -18.39
C VAL A 127 -34.88 6.35 -17.01
N ASP A 128 -35.27 5.09 -16.83
CA ASP A 128 -35.79 4.61 -15.53
C ASP A 128 -34.67 4.27 -14.54
N GLU A 129 -33.65 3.54 -15.00
CA GLU A 129 -32.51 3.12 -14.17
C GLU A 129 -31.17 3.46 -14.84
N TYR A 130 -31.03 3.11 -16.11
CA TYR A 130 -29.88 3.45 -16.94
C TYR A 130 -30.20 3.42 -18.43
N ALA A 131 -29.39 4.10 -19.24
CA ALA A 131 -29.47 4.06 -20.70
C ALA A 131 -28.07 4.14 -21.31
N LEU A 132 -27.88 3.47 -22.45
CA LEU A 132 -26.67 3.61 -23.24
C LEU A 132 -26.69 4.96 -23.96
N VAL A 133 -25.52 5.59 -24.08
CA VAL A 133 -25.33 6.89 -24.73
C VAL A 133 -24.24 6.74 -25.78
N GLU A 134 -24.58 7.06 -27.02
CA GLU A 134 -23.65 7.07 -28.16
C GLU A 134 -23.20 8.49 -28.50
N ASP A 135 -22.11 8.58 -29.25
CA ASP A 135 -21.64 9.85 -29.79
C ASP A 135 -22.70 10.43 -30.75
N GLY A 136 -23.13 11.67 -30.50
CA GLY A 136 -24.20 12.37 -31.22
C GLY A 136 -25.56 12.35 -30.51
N ASP A 137 -25.73 11.51 -29.47
CA ASP A 137 -26.99 11.45 -28.73
C ASP A 137 -27.29 12.73 -27.96
N THR A 138 -28.58 13.05 -27.84
CA THR A 138 -29.05 14.15 -27.00
C THR A 138 -29.49 13.63 -25.64
N VAL A 139 -28.76 14.02 -24.60
CA VAL A 139 -29.07 13.73 -23.20
C VAL A 139 -29.71 14.96 -22.55
N THR A 140 -30.92 14.82 -22.05
CA THR A 140 -31.69 15.90 -21.42
C THR A 140 -31.77 15.72 -19.91
N PHE A 141 -31.34 16.74 -19.16
CA PHE A 141 -31.34 16.80 -17.69
C PHE A 141 -32.38 17.81 -17.21
N ALA A 142 -33.49 17.36 -16.61
CA ALA A 142 -34.57 18.26 -16.17
C ALA A 142 -35.01 19.29 -17.23
N GLY A 143 -35.10 18.86 -18.49
CA GLY A 143 -35.45 19.72 -19.64
C GLY A 143 -34.29 20.52 -20.25
N ILE A 144 -33.06 20.37 -19.76
CA ILE A 144 -31.85 20.98 -20.33
C ILE A 144 -31.14 19.95 -21.23
N PRO A 145 -31.21 20.07 -22.56
CA PRO A 145 -30.55 19.15 -23.48
C PRO A 145 -29.07 19.48 -23.64
N ALA A 146 -28.26 18.42 -23.66
CA ALA A 146 -26.84 18.41 -23.97
C ALA A 146 -26.57 17.32 -25.01
N ILE A 147 -25.71 17.60 -25.99
CA ILE A 147 -25.32 16.63 -27.02
C ILE A 147 -23.99 15.99 -26.60
N MET A 148 -23.91 14.67 -26.70
CA MET A 148 -22.67 13.94 -26.50
C MET A 148 -21.79 14.10 -27.76
N GLU A 149 -20.66 14.78 -27.64
CA GLU A 149 -19.74 15.02 -28.76
C GLU A 149 -18.39 14.33 -28.52
N PRO A 150 -17.88 13.52 -29.46
CA PRO A 150 -16.56 12.91 -29.33
C PRO A 150 -15.45 13.95 -29.49
N ILE A 151 -14.27 13.66 -28.93
CA ILE A 151 -13.07 14.43 -29.25
C ILE A 151 -12.69 14.26 -30.73
N THR A 152 -12.22 15.35 -31.34
CA THR A 152 -11.70 15.29 -32.71
C THR A 152 -10.39 14.49 -32.77
N ALA A 153 -10.06 13.94 -33.95
CA ALA A 153 -8.81 13.20 -34.14
C ALA A 153 -7.56 14.06 -33.85
N GLU A 154 -7.66 15.38 -34.06
CA GLU A 154 -6.58 16.34 -33.77
C GLU A 154 -6.45 16.60 -32.27
N GLU A 155 -7.54 16.89 -31.56
CA GLU A 155 -7.55 17.02 -30.09
C GLU A 155 -7.00 15.75 -29.43
N LYS A 156 -7.44 14.58 -29.90
CA LYS A 156 -6.94 13.27 -29.43
C LYS A 156 -5.43 13.13 -29.63
N ARG A 157 -4.89 13.54 -30.78
CA ARG A 157 -3.44 13.50 -31.05
C ARG A 157 -2.68 14.47 -30.15
N THR A 158 -3.16 15.70 -30.00
CA THR A 158 -2.52 16.73 -29.15
C THR A 158 -2.46 16.27 -27.69
N GLN A 159 -3.58 15.75 -27.16
CA GLN A 159 -3.65 15.19 -25.81
C GLN A 159 -2.72 13.99 -25.63
N MET A 160 -2.63 13.08 -26.61
CA MET A 160 -1.68 11.96 -26.56
C MET A 160 -0.22 12.43 -26.52
N VAL A 161 0.13 13.48 -27.27
CA VAL A 161 1.48 14.06 -27.28
C VAL A 161 1.80 14.72 -25.94
N GLU A 162 0.88 15.51 -25.41
CA GLU A 162 1.02 16.18 -24.10
C GLU A 162 1.20 15.15 -22.98
N ARG A 163 0.35 14.13 -22.93
CA ARG A 163 0.48 13.00 -21.99
C ARG A 163 1.79 12.26 -22.12
N ARG A 164 2.34 12.14 -23.34
CA ARG A 164 3.62 11.48 -23.56
C ARG A 164 4.81 12.28 -23.05
N ILE A 165 4.72 13.60 -23.09
CA ILE A 165 5.79 14.50 -22.64
C ILE A 165 5.68 14.71 -21.14
N GLU A 166 4.51 15.08 -20.63
CA GLU A 166 4.29 15.46 -19.24
C GLU A 166 4.04 14.26 -18.31
N GLY A 167 3.51 13.16 -18.84
CA GLY A 167 3.10 11.96 -18.08
C GLY A 167 4.19 10.89 -17.94
N LYS A 168 5.42 11.13 -18.41
CA LYS A 168 6.51 10.14 -18.43
C LYS A 168 7.25 10.08 -17.09
N PRO A 169 7.31 8.93 -16.40
CA PRO A 169 8.13 8.73 -15.21
C PRO A 169 9.62 9.01 -15.47
N ALA A 170 10.35 9.44 -14.43
CA ALA A 170 11.79 9.62 -14.51
C ALA A 170 12.51 8.28 -14.66
N GLY A 171 13.71 8.31 -15.26
CA GLY A 171 14.56 7.13 -15.37
C GLY A 171 15.08 6.69 -14.01
N MET A 172 14.55 5.59 -13.47
CA MET A 172 14.91 5.06 -12.14
C MET A 172 16.24 4.30 -12.07
N TRP A 173 17.05 4.30 -13.14
CA TRP A 173 18.30 3.53 -13.19
C TRP A 173 19.30 3.99 -12.12
N GLY A 174 19.42 5.30 -11.90
CA GLY A 174 20.31 5.85 -10.85
C GLY A 174 19.93 5.38 -9.44
N SER A 175 18.65 5.36 -9.11
CA SER A 175 18.18 4.88 -7.79
C SER A 175 18.44 3.38 -7.59
N LEU A 176 18.37 2.56 -8.65
CA LEU A 176 18.70 1.13 -8.55
C LEU A 176 20.20 0.88 -8.35
N VAL A 177 21.05 1.67 -9.00
CA VAL A 177 22.50 1.61 -8.75
C VAL A 177 22.82 2.01 -7.31
N LEU A 178 22.21 3.08 -6.80
CA LEU A 178 22.36 3.50 -5.41
C LEU A 178 21.85 2.44 -4.43
N LEU A 179 20.72 1.79 -4.73
CA LEU A 179 20.19 0.68 -3.94
C LEU A 179 21.14 -0.54 -3.95
N THR A 180 21.73 -0.85 -5.11
CA THR A 180 22.72 -1.93 -5.22
C THR A 180 23.95 -1.62 -4.37
N LEU A 181 24.44 -0.38 -4.41
CA LEU A 181 25.54 0.06 -3.55
C LEU A 181 25.16 -0.05 -2.07
N PHE A 182 23.95 0.38 -1.69
CA PHE A 182 23.44 0.22 -0.33
C PHE A 182 23.44 -1.25 0.11
N GLN A 183 22.90 -2.15 -0.71
CA GLN A 183 22.85 -3.60 -0.45
C GLN A 183 24.23 -4.24 -0.27
N ILE A 184 25.18 -3.89 -1.13
CA ILE A 184 26.57 -4.40 -1.03
C ILE A 184 27.22 -3.91 0.27
N LEU A 185 27.09 -2.63 0.60
CA LEU A 185 27.64 -2.06 1.83
C LEU A 185 26.99 -2.65 3.08
N THR A 186 25.68 -2.93 3.04
CA THR A 186 24.95 -3.61 4.13
C THR A 186 25.46 -5.03 4.33
N GLY A 187 25.59 -5.83 3.27
CA GLY A 187 26.11 -7.19 3.35
C GLY A 187 27.52 -7.22 3.94
N LEU A 188 28.39 -6.32 3.50
CA LEU A 188 29.75 -6.19 4.05
C LEU A 188 29.76 -5.73 5.51
N GLN A 189 28.89 -4.78 5.89
CA GLN A 189 28.76 -4.33 7.28
C GLN A 189 28.36 -5.46 8.22
N LEU A 190 27.41 -6.31 7.82
CA LEU A 190 26.96 -7.45 8.63
C LEU A 190 28.05 -8.54 8.76
N ILE A 191 28.82 -8.80 7.70
CA ILE A 191 29.98 -9.70 7.77
C ILE A 191 31.01 -9.17 8.78
N ILE A 192 31.32 -7.87 8.73
CA ILE A 192 32.25 -7.22 9.67
C ILE A 192 31.72 -7.28 11.10
N ALA A 193 30.42 -7.11 11.30
CA ALA A 193 29.81 -7.13 12.63
C ALA A 193 29.79 -8.54 13.25
N GLN A 194 29.57 -9.58 12.46
CA GLN A 194 29.55 -10.97 12.96
C GLN A 194 30.94 -11.56 13.18
N GLY A 195 31.98 -11.04 12.52
CA GLY A 195 33.36 -11.50 12.66
C GLY A 195 33.48 -13.01 12.38
N ASP A 196 34.03 -13.76 13.32
CA ASP A 196 34.26 -15.20 13.20
C ASP A 196 32.96 -16.03 13.10
N LYS A 197 31.81 -15.44 13.47
CA LYS A 197 30.50 -16.09 13.34
C LYS A 197 29.84 -15.83 11.98
N ALA A 198 30.48 -15.06 11.10
CA ALA A 198 29.92 -14.74 9.80
C ALA A 198 29.68 -16.02 9.00
N THR A 199 28.48 -16.14 8.43
CA THR A 199 28.10 -17.25 7.56
C THR A 199 28.00 -16.78 6.11
N THR A 200 28.19 -17.70 5.16
CA THR A 200 27.97 -17.41 3.72
C THR A 200 26.54 -17.01 3.40
N THR A 201 25.59 -17.27 4.30
CA THR A 201 24.17 -16.96 4.15
C THR A 201 23.95 -15.47 3.91
N ILE A 202 24.68 -14.60 4.60
CA ILE A 202 24.52 -13.13 4.48
C ILE A 202 24.90 -12.64 3.09
N PRO A 203 26.15 -12.79 2.61
CA PRO A 203 26.52 -12.30 1.28
C PRO A 203 25.69 -12.94 0.17
N LEU A 204 25.35 -14.23 0.30
CA LEU A 204 24.51 -14.90 -0.68
C LEU A 204 23.09 -14.33 -0.74
N THR A 205 22.48 -14.06 0.42
CA THR A 205 21.12 -13.50 0.49
C THR A 205 21.05 -12.12 -0.14
N PHE A 206 21.99 -11.22 0.20
CA PHE A 206 22.05 -9.88 -0.39
C PHE A 206 22.35 -9.95 -1.89
N PHE A 207 23.27 -10.80 -2.33
CA PHE A 207 23.58 -10.99 -3.75
C PHE A 207 22.35 -11.47 -4.54
N VAL A 208 21.68 -12.53 -4.06
CA VAL A 208 20.48 -13.07 -4.71
C VAL A 208 19.38 -11.99 -4.76
N PHE A 209 19.18 -11.24 -3.68
CA PHE A 209 18.20 -10.17 -3.64
C PHE A 209 18.52 -9.04 -4.64
N THR A 210 19.78 -8.62 -4.75
CA THR A 210 20.24 -7.67 -5.76
C THR A 210 19.95 -8.19 -7.18
N VAL A 211 20.28 -9.45 -7.47
CA VAL A 211 20.02 -10.07 -8.77
C VAL A 211 18.52 -10.06 -9.09
N ILE A 212 17.66 -10.37 -8.11
CA ILE A 212 16.20 -10.32 -8.27
C ILE A 212 15.72 -8.90 -8.61
N CYS A 213 16.24 -7.87 -7.91
CA CYS A 213 15.88 -6.47 -8.17
C CYS A 213 16.22 -6.07 -9.62
N TRP A 214 17.40 -6.44 -10.11
CA TRP A 214 17.83 -6.18 -11.48
C TRP A 214 17.04 -7.01 -12.50
N ALA A 215 16.81 -8.29 -12.23
CA ALA A 215 16.01 -9.16 -13.10
C ALA A 215 14.59 -8.61 -13.27
N TYR A 216 13.94 -8.20 -12.17
CA TYR A 216 12.64 -7.54 -12.21
C TYR A 216 12.67 -6.28 -13.08
N PHE A 217 13.65 -5.41 -12.86
CA PHE A 217 13.81 -4.18 -13.64
C PHE A 217 13.99 -4.45 -15.15
N ILE A 218 14.86 -5.39 -15.51
CA ILE A 218 15.13 -5.76 -16.91
C ILE A 218 13.88 -6.35 -17.55
N VAL A 219 13.22 -7.31 -16.90
CA VAL A 219 12.00 -7.95 -17.41
C VAL A 219 10.91 -6.91 -17.66
N MET A 220 10.65 -6.02 -16.70
CA MET A 220 9.64 -4.98 -16.86
C MET A 220 10.01 -3.96 -17.95
N ARG A 221 11.30 -3.66 -18.13
CA ARG A 221 11.78 -2.83 -19.26
C ARG A 221 11.58 -3.51 -20.61
N LEU A 222 11.75 -4.83 -20.70
CA LEU A 222 11.42 -5.60 -21.90
C LEU A 222 9.91 -5.51 -22.23
N PHE A 223 9.06 -5.50 -21.20
CA PHE A 223 7.62 -5.22 -21.33
C PHE A 223 7.28 -3.72 -21.51
N ARG A 224 8.28 -2.88 -21.83
CA ARG A 224 8.16 -1.43 -22.08
C ARG A 224 7.62 -0.63 -20.89
N ARG A 225 7.76 -1.14 -19.66
CA ARG A 225 7.37 -0.44 -18.43
C ARG A 225 8.51 0.42 -17.90
N ILE A 226 8.19 1.61 -17.41
CA ILE A 226 9.18 2.63 -17.02
C ILE A 226 8.98 3.21 -15.61
N GLY A 227 7.83 2.99 -14.98
CA GLY A 227 7.57 3.41 -13.59
C GLY A 227 8.05 2.33 -12.63
N PHE A 228 9.06 2.65 -11.82
CA PHE A 228 9.70 1.73 -10.87
C PHE A 228 9.83 2.33 -9.47
N GLU A 229 9.21 3.48 -9.23
CA GLU A 229 9.37 4.23 -7.99
C GLU A 229 8.86 3.46 -6.78
N MET A 230 7.64 2.90 -6.87
CA MET A 230 7.02 2.11 -5.82
C MET A 230 7.84 0.87 -5.49
N GLU A 231 8.30 0.16 -6.52
CA GLU A 231 9.12 -1.04 -6.37
C GLU A 231 10.49 -0.71 -5.79
N THR A 232 11.09 0.41 -6.17
CA THR A 232 12.37 0.85 -5.58
C THR A 232 12.22 1.18 -4.10
N ILE A 233 11.12 1.83 -3.70
CA ILE A 233 10.79 2.07 -2.29
C ILE A 233 10.62 0.73 -1.56
N ALA A 234 9.84 -0.21 -2.12
CA ALA A 234 9.62 -1.52 -1.52
C ALA A 234 10.91 -2.34 -1.41
N PHE A 235 11.77 -2.33 -2.44
CA PHE A 235 13.07 -3.01 -2.41
C PHE A 235 14.03 -2.39 -1.40
N PHE A 236 14.00 -1.06 -1.23
CA PHE A 236 14.77 -0.39 -0.17
C PHE A 236 14.29 -0.83 1.23
N LEU A 237 12.98 -0.84 1.49
CA LEU A 237 12.43 -1.30 2.76
C LEU A 237 12.72 -2.80 3.01
N CYS A 238 12.60 -3.64 1.98
CA CYS A 238 12.98 -5.06 2.05
C CYS A 238 14.48 -5.25 2.33
N THR A 239 15.33 -4.35 1.83
CA THR A 239 16.77 -4.37 2.13
C THR A 239 17.01 -4.12 3.62
N LEU A 240 16.31 -3.14 4.21
CA LEU A 240 16.36 -2.90 5.66
C LEU A 240 15.81 -4.09 6.45
N SER A 241 14.75 -4.74 5.95
CA SER A 241 14.21 -5.96 6.56
C SER A 241 15.25 -7.08 6.64
N LEU A 242 15.88 -7.41 5.51
CA LEU A 242 16.97 -8.39 5.47
C LEU A 242 18.14 -7.96 6.37
N ALA A 243 18.40 -6.67 6.48
CA ALA A 243 19.48 -6.17 7.31
C ALA A 243 19.21 -6.35 8.81
N VAL A 244 17.99 -6.06 9.26
CA VAL A 244 17.58 -6.28 10.65
C VAL A 244 17.54 -7.79 10.97
N THR A 245 16.91 -8.60 10.11
CA THR A 245 16.90 -10.07 10.29
C THR A 245 18.32 -10.65 10.32
N GLY A 246 19.22 -10.12 9.48
CA GLY A 246 20.62 -10.55 9.47
C GLY A 246 21.43 -10.13 10.69
N SER A 247 20.96 -9.13 11.45
CA SER A 247 21.54 -8.75 12.74
C SER A 247 21.00 -9.61 13.88
N THR A 248 19.68 -9.86 13.91
CA THR A 248 19.00 -10.54 15.01
C THR A 248 19.09 -12.07 14.92
N VAL A 249 18.63 -12.63 13.81
CA VAL A 249 18.49 -14.09 13.61
C VAL A 249 18.97 -14.46 12.20
N PRO A 250 20.30 -14.56 11.99
CA PRO A 250 20.88 -14.76 10.67
C PRO A 250 20.39 -16.03 9.95
N ASP A 251 20.00 -17.06 10.70
CA ASP A 251 19.46 -18.32 10.18
C ASP A 251 18.08 -18.15 9.50
N GLU A 252 17.36 -17.07 9.80
CA GLU A 252 16.06 -16.77 9.19
C GLU A 252 16.16 -15.92 7.92
N LEU A 253 17.35 -15.42 7.57
CA LEU A 253 17.57 -14.64 6.34
C LEU A 253 17.03 -15.34 5.08
N PRO A 254 17.28 -16.64 4.83
CA PRO A 254 16.73 -17.32 3.66
C PRO A 254 15.21 -17.38 3.68
N LYS A 255 14.60 -17.58 4.85
CA LYS A 255 13.14 -17.62 5.00
C LYS A 255 12.54 -16.26 4.68
N GLN A 256 13.15 -15.17 5.16
CA GLN A 256 12.70 -13.81 4.89
C GLN A 256 12.89 -13.44 3.41
N LEU A 257 13.98 -13.87 2.76
CA LEU A 257 14.18 -13.72 1.32
C LEU A 257 13.09 -14.46 0.51
N ILE A 258 12.75 -15.70 0.90
CA ILE A 258 11.67 -16.46 0.28
C ILE A 258 10.32 -15.73 0.47
N ALA A 259 10.08 -15.14 1.64
CA ALA A 259 8.88 -14.33 1.88
C ALA A 259 8.82 -13.09 0.97
N ILE A 260 9.93 -12.38 0.78
CA ILE A 260 10.02 -11.25 -0.16
C ILE A 260 9.72 -11.72 -1.59
N LEU A 261 10.27 -12.86 -2.01
CA LEU A 261 10.03 -13.45 -3.33
C LEU A 261 8.55 -13.84 -3.54
N MET A 262 7.95 -14.50 -2.55
CA MET A 262 6.52 -14.82 -2.59
C MET A 262 5.65 -13.56 -2.58
N GLY A 263 6.03 -12.53 -1.82
CA GLY A 263 5.38 -11.22 -1.85
C GLY A 263 5.46 -10.58 -3.24
N LEU A 264 6.64 -10.53 -3.85
CA LEU A 264 6.82 -10.02 -5.22
C LEU A 264 5.99 -10.82 -6.24
N ALA A 265 5.89 -12.14 -6.08
CA ALA A 265 5.03 -12.97 -6.93
C ALA A 265 3.54 -12.61 -6.75
N ILE A 266 3.06 -12.43 -5.51
CA ILE A 266 1.70 -11.97 -5.22
C ILE A 266 1.45 -10.60 -5.83
N PHE A 267 2.39 -9.66 -5.70
CA PHE A 267 2.31 -8.33 -6.28
C PHE A 267 2.12 -8.39 -7.81
N ILE A 268 2.91 -9.23 -8.49
CA ILE A 268 2.81 -9.41 -9.94
C ILE A 268 1.47 -10.06 -10.32
N VAL A 269 1.10 -11.18 -9.69
CA VAL A 269 -0.14 -11.92 -9.97
C VAL A 269 -1.36 -11.04 -9.73
N LEU A 270 -1.42 -10.37 -8.58
CA LEU A 270 -2.52 -9.48 -8.23
C LEU A 270 -2.57 -8.27 -9.18
N GLY A 271 -1.43 -7.69 -9.54
CA GLY A 271 -1.38 -6.60 -10.51
C GLY A 271 -1.87 -7.01 -11.91
N PHE A 272 -1.54 -8.22 -12.38
CA PHE A 272 -2.12 -8.78 -13.62
C PHE A 272 -3.61 -9.08 -13.48
N PHE A 273 -4.03 -9.56 -12.31
CA PHE A 273 -5.44 -9.83 -12.02
C PHE A 273 -6.28 -8.54 -12.06
N LEU A 274 -5.76 -7.45 -11.51
CA LEU A 274 -6.38 -6.12 -11.46
C LEU A 274 -6.42 -5.37 -12.81
N ARG A 275 -5.86 -5.92 -13.89
CA ARG A 275 -5.95 -5.33 -15.24
C ARG A 275 -7.39 -5.23 -15.76
N ASP A 276 -8.23 -6.18 -15.35
CA ASP A 276 -9.61 -6.31 -15.82
C ASP A 276 -10.55 -5.96 -14.64
N LEU A 277 -11.26 -4.84 -14.77
CA LEU A 277 -12.15 -4.33 -13.73
C LEU A 277 -13.39 -5.21 -13.59
N THR A 278 -13.97 -5.61 -14.71
CA THR A 278 -15.13 -6.50 -14.76
C THR A 278 -14.87 -7.81 -14.02
N ARG A 279 -13.71 -8.44 -14.26
CA ARG A 279 -13.31 -9.65 -13.51
C ARG A 279 -13.11 -9.33 -12.03
N ALA A 280 -12.48 -8.20 -11.71
CA ALA A 280 -12.24 -7.84 -10.33
C ALA A 280 -13.56 -7.68 -9.55
N GLN A 281 -14.55 -7.00 -10.13
CA GLN A 281 -15.87 -6.81 -9.50
C GLN A 281 -16.65 -8.12 -9.33
N LYS A 282 -16.61 -9.03 -10.32
CA LYS A 282 -17.30 -10.35 -10.23
C LYS A 282 -16.82 -11.21 -9.07
N VAL A 283 -15.53 -11.11 -8.72
CA VAL A 283 -14.91 -11.95 -7.69
C VAL A 283 -15.10 -11.38 -6.27
N ARG A 284 -15.79 -10.25 -6.11
CA ARG A 284 -15.98 -9.58 -4.80
C ARG A 284 -16.54 -10.49 -3.72
N TRP A 285 -17.57 -11.28 -4.03
CA TRP A 285 -18.24 -12.15 -3.06
C TRP A 285 -17.32 -13.27 -2.60
N PHE A 286 -16.53 -13.81 -3.53
CA PHE A 286 -15.50 -14.80 -3.22
C PHE A 286 -14.42 -14.19 -2.32
N MET A 287 -13.98 -12.95 -2.56
CA MET A 287 -13.01 -12.27 -1.70
C MET A 287 -13.57 -11.96 -0.32
N SER A 288 -14.83 -11.52 -0.21
CA SER A 288 -15.52 -11.33 1.08
C SER A 288 -15.58 -12.64 1.87
N ALA A 289 -16.02 -13.72 1.23
CA ALA A 289 -16.10 -15.04 1.85
C ALA A 289 -14.72 -15.56 2.26
N THR A 290 -13.68 -15.31 1.45
CA THR A 290 -12.31 -15.68 1.77
C THR A 290 -11.78 -14.90 2.97
N ALA A 291 -12.02 -13.59 3.06
CA ALA A 291 -11.60 -12.78 4.22
C ALA A 291 -12.25 -13.29 5.52
N VAL A 292 -13.57 -13.52 5.52
CA VAL A 292 -14.29 -14.04 6.68
C VAL A 292 -13.86 -15.48 6.99
N GLY A 293 -13.76 -16.34 5.98
CA GLY A 293 -13.36 -17.73 6.13
C GLY A 293 -11.97 -17.88 6.73
N LEU A 294 -11.00 -17.10 6.27
CA LEU A 294 -9.63 -17.08 6.80
C LEU A 294 -9.57 -16.66 8.27
N LEU A 295 -10.38 -15.69 8.69
CA LEU A 295 -10.46 -15.26 10.09
C LEU A 295 -11.23 -16.28 10.95
N ALA A 296 -12.33 -16.82 10.43
CA ALA A 296 -13.14 -17.82 11.12
C ALA A 296 -12.36 -19.13 11.36
N ILE A 297 -11.64 -19.62 10.35
CA ILE A 297 -10.80 -20.83 10.46
C ILE A 297 -9.75 -20.63 11.56
N THR A 298 -9.04 -19.50 11.57
CA THR A 298 -8.04 -19.22 12.62
C THR A 298 -8.67 -19.05 13.99
N LEU A 299 -9.90 -18.55 14.10
CA LEU A 299 -10.60 -18.50 15.38
C LEU A 299 -10.89 -19.91 15.93
N LEU A 300 -11.21 -20.87 15.04
CA LEU A 300 -11.58 -22.23 15.41
C LEU A 300 -10.37 -23.13 15.72
N ILE A 301 -9.36 -23.11 14.85
CA ILE A 301 -8.21 -24.03 14.89
C ILE A 301 -6.85 -23.34 15.02
N GLY A 302 -6.83 -22.02 15.18
CA GLY A 302 -5.60 -21.25 15.32
C GLY A 302 -4.87 -21.52 16.64
N SER A 303 -3.54 -21.45 16.56
CA SER A 303 -2.65 -21.54 17.70
C SER A 303 -2.55 -20.20 18.44
N SER A 304 -2.47 -20.25 19.77
CA SER A 304 -2.27 -19.07 20.62
C SER A 304 -0.78 -18.78 20.75
N GLN A 305 -0.36 -17.56 20.39
CA GLN A 305 0.99 -17.06 20.58
C GLN A 305 0.92 -15.63 21.11
N GLY A 306 1.66 -15.31 22.17
CA GLY A 306 1.64 -13.97 22.78
C GLY A 306 0.27 -13.53 23.33
N GLY A 307 -0.62 -14.48 23.64
CA GLY A 307 -1.98 -14.19 24.14
C GLY A 307 -3.06 -14.03 23.07
N ALA A 308 -2.70 -14.08 21.78
CA ALA A 308 -3.64 -13.98 20.66
C ALA A 308 -3.69 -15.27 19.82
N LYS A 309 -4.91 -15.70 19.45
CA LYS A 309 -5.16 -16.83 18.54
C LYS A 309 -5.14 -16.35 17.09
N ALA A 310 -3.96 -16.03 16.58
CA ALA A 310 -3.79 -15.38 15.27
C ALA A 310 -3.07 -16.25 14.21
N TRP A 311 -2.50 -17.39 14.60
CA TRP A 311 -1.58 -18.15 13.75
C TRP A 311 -2.11 -19.53 13.37
N LEU A 312 -2.16 -19.83 12.07
CA LEU A 312 -2.38 -21.18 11.57
C LEU A 312 -1.04 -21.86 11.33
N ARG A 313 -0.81 -23.01 11.99
CA ARG A 313 0.43 -23.80 11.84
C ARG A 313 0.14 -25.05 11.00
N LEU A 314 0.71 -25.09 9.80
CA LEU A 314 0.62 -26.20 8.86
C LEU A 314 2.01 -26.85 8.74
N GLY A 315 2.37 -27.67 9.73
CA GLY A 315 3.70 -28.27 9.83
C GLY A 315 4.79 -27.20 9.96
N PRO A 316 5.76 -27.12 9.01
CA PRO A 316 6.83 -26.11 9.06
C PRO A 316 6.38 -24.70 8.65
N LEU A 317 5.18 -24.55 8.10
CA LEU A 317 4.65 -23.26 7.64
C LEU A 317 3.77 -22.64 8.72
N SER A 318 4.08 -21.39 9.08
CA SER A 318 3.21 -20.53 9.88
C SER A 318 2.59 -19.46 9.00
N LEU A 319 1.28 -19.31 9.07
CA LEU A 319 0.53 -18.31 8.31
C LEU A 319 -0.36 -17.50 9.26
N GLN A 320 -0.14 -16.20 9.30
CA GLN A 320 -1.07 -15.27 9.94
C GLN A 320 -2.18 -14.95 8.94
N THR A 321 -3.37 -15.49 9.17
CA THR A 321 -4.45 -15.38 8.17
C THR A 321 -5.02 -13.97 8.05
N SER A 322 -4.89 -13.15 9.11
CA SER A 322 -5.31 -11.75 9.10
C SER A 322 -4.53 -10.91 8.08
N GLU A 323 -3.28 -11.27 7.79
CA GLU A 323 -2.45 -10.60 6.78
C GLU A 323 -3.00 -10.78 5.36
N ILE A 324 -3.43 -12.00 5.00
CA ILE A 324 -4.08 -12.26 3.70
C ILE A 324 -5.49 -11.68 3.68
N ALA A 325 -6.23 -11.76 4.81
CA ALA A 325 -7.57 -11.24 4.91
C ALA A 325 -7.63 -9.72 4.64
N LYS A 326 -6.57 -8.95 4.96
CA LYS A 326 -6.48 -7.51 4.62
C LYS A 326 -6.59 -7.25 3.12
N ILE A 327 -5.88 -8.03 2.29
CA ILE A 327 -5.93 -7.91 0.84
C ILE A 327 -7.34 -8.21 0.33
N CYS A 328 -7.92 -9.34 0.75
CA CYS A 328 -9.27 -9.75 0.36
C CYS A 328 -10.33 -8.74 0.82
N TYR A 329 -10.15 -8.16 2.00
CA TYR A 329 -11.05 -7.16 2.57
C TYR A 329 -11.02 -5.84 1.81
N ILE A 330 -9.84 -5.30 1.49
CA ILE A 330 -9.70 -4.10 0.64
C ILE A 330 -10.35 -4.35 -0.72
N PHE A 331 -10.06 -5.51 -1.31
CA PHE A 331 -10.62 -5.90 -2.59
C PHE A 331 -12.16 -5.92 -2.56
N ALA A 332 -12.73 -6.61 -1.58
CA ALA A 332 -14.18 -6.70 -1.40
C ALA A 332 -14.81 -5.33 -1.14
N GLY A 333 -14.20 -4.52 -0.26
CA GLY A 333 -14.68 -3.19 0.07
C GLY A 333 -14.75 -2.26 -1.14
N ALA A 334 -13.67 -2.23 -1.93
CA ALA A 334 -13.63 -1.43 -3.15
C ALA A 334 -14.61 -1.97 -4.22
N ALA A 335 -14.77 -3.28 -4.36
CA ALA A 335 -15.57 -3.91 -5.43
C ALA A 335 -17.10 -3.92 -5.18
N THR A 336 -17.57 -3.52 -4.00
CA THR A 336 -19.02 -3.39 -3.74
C THR A 336 -19.64 -2.12 -4.35
N LEU A 337 -18.88 -1.40 -5.18
CA LEU A 337 -19.28 -0.17 -5.83
C LEU A 337 -20.04 -0.41 -7.15
N ASP A 338 -21.11 -1.20 -7.12
CA ASP A 338 -22.09 -1.18 -8.22
C ASP A 338 -22.93 0.11 -8.12
N ARG A 339 -22.32 1.24 -8.50
CA ARG A 339 -22.89 2.61 -8.50
C ARG A 339 -22.77 3.31 -7.13
N LEU A 340 -22.15 4.49 -7.16
CA LEU A 340 -21.74 5.34 -6.02
C LEU A 340 -22.85 5.62 -4.97
N PHE A 341 -24.13 5.37 -5.29
CA PHE A 341 -25.27 5.90 -4.53
C PHE A 341 -26.22 4.85 -3.93
N ASN A 342 -25.97 3.55 -4.12
CA ASN A 342 -26.86 2.54 -3.53
C ASN A 342 -26.53 2.30 -2.04
N LYS A 343 -27.36 2.88 -1.14
CA LYS A 343 -27.23 2.73 0.33
C LYS A 343 -27.14 1.28 0.80
N ARG A 344 -27.75 0.34 0.05
CA ARG A 344 -27.76 -1.09 0.40
C ARG A 344 -26.36 -1.70 0.44
N ASN A 345 -25.49 -1.27 -0.47
CA ASN A 345 -24.14 -1.83 -0.58
C ASN A 345 -23.21 -1.36 0.56
N LEU A 346 -23.44 -0.15 1.11
CA LEU A 346 -22.71 0.32 2.29
C LEU A 346 -23.04 -0.52 3.53
N TRP A 347 -24.33 -0.87 3.73
CA TRP A 347 -24.74 -1.74 4.83
C TRP A 347 -24.15 -3.15 4.75
N MET A 348 -24.04 -3.71 3.54
CA MET A 348 -23.35 -4.99 3.34
C MET A 348 -21.87 -4.91 3.73
N PHE A 349 -21.20 -3.81 3.37
CA PHE A 349 -19.80 -3.61 3.75
C PHE A 349 -19.63 -3.40 5.26
N ILE A 350 -20.53 -2.63 5.91
CA ILE A 350 -20.58 -2.52 7.38
C ILE A 350 -20.72 -3.90 8.02
N GLY A 351 -21.60 -4.75 7.49
CA GLY A 351 -21.77 -6.13 7.96
C GLY A 351 -20.49 -6.97 7.82
N LEU A 352 -19.80 -6.88 6.68
CA LEU A 352 -18.51 -7.54 6.47
C LEU A 352 -17.47 -7.07 7.50
N THR A 353 -17.35 -5.75 7.71
CA THR A 353 -16.42 -5.17 8.70
C THR A 353 -16.76 -5.62 10.12
N ALA A 354 -18.04 -5.65 10.50
CA ALA A 354 -18.48 -6.08 11.81
C ALA A 354 -18.12 -7.55 12.06
N ILE A 355 -18.29 -8.42 11.05
CA ILE A 355 -17.91 -9.84 11.15
C ILE A 355 -16.38 -9.98 11.27
N CYS A 356 -15.60 -9.35 10.37
CA CYS A 356 -14.15 -9.43 10.41
C CYS A 356 -13.57 -8.85 11.72
N GLY A 357 -14.04 -7.68 12.14
CA GLY A 357 -13.64 -7.03 13.40
C GLY A 357 -14.04 -7.84 14.62
N GLY A 358 -15.24 -8.44 14.61
CA GLY A 358 -15.70 -9.36 15.65
C GLY A 358 -14.81 -10.60 15.76
N CYS A 359 -14.44 -11.22 14.64
CA CYS A 359 -13.51 -12.36 14.62
C CYS A 359 -12.14 -11.97 15.23
N LEU A 360 -11.57 -10.84 14.81
CA LEU A 360 -10.26 -10.37 15.32
C LEU A 360 -10.31 -10.02 16.82
N ALA A 361 -11.39 -9.40 17.27
CA ALA A 361 -11.63 -9.13 18.69
C ALA A 361 -11.68 -10.43 19.51
N LEU A 362 -12.37 -11.47 19.01
CA LEU A 362 -12.43 -12.79 19.65
C LEU A 362 -11.07 -13.51 19.64
N GLN A 363 -10.22 -13.26 18.65
CA GLN A 363 -8.84 -13.76 18.59
C GLN A 363 -7.88 -13.03 19.55
N ASN A 364 -8.34 -11.97 20.23
CA ASN A 364 -7.51 -11.02 21.00
C ASN A 364 -6.47 -10.25 20.15
N ASP A 365 -6.69 -10.11 18.84
CA ASP A 365 -5.83 -9.32 17.94
C ASP A 365 -6.41 -7.90 17.75
N PHE A 366 -6.29 -7.08 18.79
CA PHE A 366 -6.85 -5.73 18.83
C PHE A 366 -6.17 -4.78 17.84
N GLY A 367 -4.85 -4.89 17.68
CA GLY A 367 -4.07 -4.07 16.75
C GLY A 367 -4.58 -4.25 15.32
N THR A 368 -4.71 -5.49 14.87
CA THR A 368 -5.22 -5.77 13.53
C THR A 368 -6.71 -5.40 13.39
N ALA A 369 -7.53 -5.58 14.43
CA ALA A 369 -8.92 -5.12 14.41
C ALA A 369 -9.02 -3.60 14.17
N LEU A 370 -8.15 -2.80 14.81
CA LEU A 370 -8.10 -1.36 14.62
C LEU A 370 -7.63 -0.99 13.21
N VAL A 371 -6.69 -1.75 12.62
CA VAL A 371 -6.26 -1.60 11.22
C VAL A 371 -7.43 -1.84 10.25
N PHE A 372 -8.22 -2.90 10.43
CA PHE A 372 -9.43 -3.14 9.62
C PHE A 372 -10.46 -2.03 9.78
N PHE A 373 -10.62 -1.52 11.02
CA PHE A 373 -11.55 -0.44 11.31
C PHE A 373 -11.15 0.88 10.62
N VAL A 374 -9.89 1.30 10.69
CA VAL A 374 -9.45 2.51 9.98
C VAL A 374 -9.57 2.34 8.46
N THR A 375 -9.27 1.15 7.94
CA THR A 375 -9.46 0.83 6.52
C THR A 375 -10.94 0.90 6.13
N PHE A 376 -11.85 0.43 6.99
CA PHE A 376 -13.29 0.60 6.81
C PHE A 376 -13.67 2.08 6.71
N LEU A 377 -13.19 2.93 7.63
CA LEU A 377 -13.54 4.35 7.64
C LEU A 377 -13.11 5.04 6.34
N VAL A 378 -11.93 4.72 5.82
CA VAL A 378 -11.43 5.29 4.57
C VAL A 378 -12.29 4.85 3.38
N ILE A 379 -12.60 3.55 3.27
CA ILE A 379 -13.46 3.04 2.18
C ILE A 379 -14.87 3.61 2.30
N ALA A 380 -15.44 3.64 3.50
CA ALA A 380 -16.77 4.18 3.76
C ALA A 380 -16.86 5.67 3.46
N TYR A 381 -15.81 6.45 3.79
CA TYR A 381 -15.72 7.87 3.48
C TYR A 381 -15.67 8.13 1.98
N LEU A 382 -14.74 7.48 1.27
CA LEU A 382 -14.59 7.64 -0.17
C LEU A 382 -15.84 7.22 -0.96
N ARG A 383 -16.66 6.34 -0.36
CA ARG A 383 -17.90 5.88 -0.95
C ARG A 383 -19.10 6.78 -0.64
N SER A 384 -19.28 7.14 0.62
CA SER A 384 -20.52 7.77 1.11
C SER A 384 -20.46 9.29 1.04
N GLY A 385 -19.27 9.88 1.25
CA GLY A 385 -19.11 11.33 1.45
C GLY A 385 -19.81 11.89 2.70
N ASP A 386 -20.63 11.08 3.39
CA ASP A 386 -21.40 11.49 4.55
C ASP A 386 -20.61 11.34 5.85
N PHE A 387 -20.11 12.46 6.35
CA PHE A 387 -19.44 12.55 7.65
C PHE A 387 -20.32 12.14 8.82
N ALA A 388 -21.65 12.28 8.74
CA ALA A 388 -22.56 11.95 9.84
C ALA A 388 -22.65 10.43 10.07
N THR A 389 -22.82 9.65 9.01
CA THR A 389 -22.81 8.17 9.08
C THR A 389 -21.48 7.66 9.64
N ILE A 390 -20.36 8.27 9.26
CA ILE A 390 -19.03 7.91 9.75
C ILE A 390 -18.87 8.25 11.23
N GLY A 391 -19.32 9.43 11.65
CA GLY A 391 -19.34 9.84 13.06
C GLY A 391 -20.12 8.86 13.93
N LEU A 392 -21.27 8.37 13.45
CA LEU A 392 -22.08 7.37 14.15
C LEU A 392 -21.34 6.03 14.29
N VAL A 393 -20.70 5.54 13.22
CA VAL A 393 -19.94 4.28 13.29
C VAL A 393 -18.72 4.42 14.21
N CYS A 394 -18.02 5.55 14.17
CA CYS A 394 -16.94 5.85 15.11
C CYS A 394 -17.41 5.82 16.57
N ALA A 395 -18.55 6.45 16.87
CA ALA A 395 -19.13 6.43 18.21
C ALA A 395 -19.51 5.00 18.66
N GLY A 396 -20.10 4.21 17.76
CA GLY A 396 -20.44 2.81 18.03
C GLY A 396 -19.22 1.93 18.30
N CYS A 397 -18.17 2.05 17.47
CA CYS A 397 -16.92 1.32 17.67
C CYS A 397 -16.16 1.76 18.91
N PHE A 398 -16.19 3.06 19.25
CA PHE A 398 -15.64 3.55 20.51
C PHE A 398 -16.36 2.92 21.71
N GLY A 399 -17.70 2.90 21.70
CA GLY A 399 -18.50 2.24 22.73
C GLY A 399 -18.17 0.74 22.85
N ALA A 400 -18.08 0.02 21.72
CA ALA A 400 -17.68 -1.38 21.70
C ALA A 400 -16.26 -1.61 22.24
N GLY A 401 -15.32 -0.71 21.93
CA GLY A 401 -13.96 -0.71 22.46
C GLY A 401 -13.93 -0.54 23.97
N MET A 402 -14.71 0.38 24.52
CA MET A 402 -14.84 0.59 25.97
C MET A 402 -15.38 -0.65 26.68
N VAL A 403 -16.39 -1.32 26.10
CA VAL A 403 -16.90 -2.59 26.63
C VAL A 403 -15.84 -3.70 26.53
N MET A 404 -15.05 -3.74 25.47
CA MET A 404 -13.99 -4.74 25.31
C MET A 404 -12.90 -4.60 26.38
N LEU A 405 -12.59 -3.38 26.82
CA LEU A 405 -11.63 -3.14 27.92
C LEU A 405 -12.10 -3.75 29.24
N THR A 406 -13.40 -3.89 29.48
CA THR A 406 -13.91 -4.52 30.72
C THR A 406 -13.92 -6.04 30.62
N ILE A 407 -14.03 -6.59 29.41
CA ILE A 407 -14.16 -8.04 29.17
C ILE A 407 -12.79 -8.72 29.01
N LYS A 408 -11.77 -8.03 28.49
CA LYS A 408 -10.46 -8.63 28.17
C LYS A 408 -9.33 -8.01 29.02
N PRO A 409 -8.91 -8.69 30.10
CA PRO A 409 -7.83 -8.23 30.97
C PRO A 409 -6.51 -7.96 30.22
N HIS A 410 -6.20 -8.74 29.18
CA HIS A 410 -4.98 -8.57 28.38
C HIS A 410 -4.96 -7.23 27.63
N VAL A 411 -6.09 -6.80 27.07
CA VAL A 411 -6.18 -5.51 26.38
C VAL A 411 -6.14 -4.38 27.41
N ALA A 412 -6.87 -4.52 28.52
CA ALA A 412 -6.84 -3.56 29.62
C ALA A 412 -5.42 -3.34 30.18
N ALA A 413 -4.61 -4.40 30.30
CA ALA A 413 -3.23 -4.31 30.77
C ALA A 413 -2.35 -3.43 29.87
N ARG A 414 -2.51 -3.50 28.54
CA ARG A 414 -1.75 -2.68 27.57
C ARG A 414 -2.13 -1.19 27.63
N PHE A 415 -3.40 -0.91 27.93
CA PHE A 415 -3.85 0.47 28.15
C PHE A 415 -3.45 1.01 29.53
N ALA A 416 -3.38 0.14 30.54
CA ALA A 416 -2.96 0.54 31.87
C ALA A 416 -1.46 0.87 31.95
N SER A 417 -0.62 0.21 31.14
CA SER A 417 0.82 0.52 31.07
C SER A 417 1.15 1.70 30.15
N TRP A 418 0.22 2.13 29.29
CA TRP A 418 0.43 3.23 28.36
C TRP A 418 0.70 4.55 29.11
N GLY A 419 1.82 5.22 28.79
CA GLY A 419 2.27 6.43 29.47
C GLY A 419 2.98 6.19 30.81
N HIS A 420 2.98 4.95 31.30
CA HIS A 420 3.54 4.52 32.59
C HIS A 420 4.57 3.40 32.43
N ILE A 421 5.16 3.24 31.23
CA ILE A 421 6.08 2.12 30.91
C ILE A 421 7.31 2.04 31.83
N TRP A 422 7.72 3.17 32.41
CA TRP A 422 8.88 3.26 33.29
C TRP A 422 8.58 2.80 34.73
N GLU A 423 7.31 2.67 35.10
CA GLU A 423 6.91 2.16 36.43
C GLU A 423 7.16 0.66 36.57
N ASP A 424 7.15 -0.07 35.44
CA ASP A 424 7.34 -1.51 35.40
C ASP A 424 8.22 -1.92 34.19
N VAL A 425 9.50 -1.57 34.30
CA VAL A 425 10.51 -1.77 33.24
C VAL A 425 10.76 -3.26 32.94
N TYR A 426 10.51 -4.16 33.89
CA TYR A 426 10.88 -5.58 33.75
C TYR A 426 9.73 -6.50 33.37
N ASP A 427 8.47 -6.04 33.44
CA ASP A 427 7.31 -6.79 33.01
C ASP A 427 6.57 -6.03 31.89
N LYS A 428 5.56 -5.21 32.23
CA LYS A 428 4.65 -4.64 31.23
C LYS A 428 5.30 -3.61 30.31
N GLY A 429 6.24 -2.83 30.81
CA GLY A 429 6.94 -1.78 30.08
C GLY A 429 8.24 -2.22 29.41
N PHE A 430 8.57 -3.52 29.48
CA PHE A 430 9.88 -4.05 29.05
C PHE A 430 10.23 -3.68 27.61
N GLN A 431 9.39 -4.07 26.64
CA GLN A 431 9.72 -3.87 25.23
C GLN A 431 9.85 -2.38 24.86
N GLN A 432 8.97 -1.53 25.38
CA GLN A 432 8.94 -0.10 25.05
C GLN A 432 10.11 0.65 25.72
N THR A 433 10.39 0.34 26.99
CA THR A 433 11.52 0.95 27.72
C THR A 433 12.85 0.63 27.05
N HIS A 434 13.09 -0.65 26.73
CA HIS A 434 14.29 -1.06 26.03
C HIS A 434 14.41 -0.45 24.63
N THR A 435 13.29 -0.32 23.90
CA THR A 435 13.25 0.37 22.60
C THR A 435 13.69 1.83 22.71
N LEU A 436 13.16 2.57 23.68
CA LEU A 436 13.53 3.98 23.90
C LEU A 436 15.00 4.14 24.31
N THR A 437 15.51 3.28 25.20
CA THR A 437 16.93 3.28 25.59
C THR A 437 17.85 2.95 24.41
N ALA A 438 17.50 1.96 23.59
CA ALA A 438 18.28 1.56 22.42
C ALA A 438 18.27 2.65 21.33
N ALA A 439 17.11 3.29 21.10
CA ALA A 439 16.99 4.40 20.18
C ALA A 439 17.86 5.59 20.62
N ALA A 440 17.93 5.88 21.93
CA ALA A 440 18.82 6.90 22.47
C ALA A 440 20.30 6.58 22.25
N SER A 441 20.72 5.31 22.39
CA SER A 441 22.11 4.90 22.12
C SER A 441 22.51 4.96 20.65
N GLY A 442 21.57 4.75 19.72
CA GLY A 442 21.80 4.86 18.28
C GLY A 442 22.08 6.28 17.80
N GLY A 443 21.52 7.30 18.46
CA GLY A 443 21.61 8.69 18.03
C GLY A 443 21.09 8.89 16.59
N MET A 444 21.59 9.92 15.89
CA MET A 444 21.12 10.23 14.53
C MET A 444 21.59 9.24 13.46
N ILE A 445 22.76 8.61 13.67
CA ILE A 445 23.55 7.91 12.64
C ILE A 445 23.67 6.40 12.93
N GLY A 446 23.14 5.93 14.07
CA GLY A 446 23.15 4.53 14.49
C GLY A 446 24.50 4.11 15.05
N VAL A 447 24.58 2.97 15.74
CA VAL A 447 25.84 2.36 16.21
C VAL A 447 26.54 1.52 15.14
N GLY A 448 25.84 1.21 14.06
CA GLY A 448 26.26 0.30 12.99
C GLY A 448 25.50 -1.04 13.05
N ALA A 449 25.02 -1.52 11.91
CA ALA A 449 24.30 -2.78 11.82
C ALA A 449 25.09 -3.96 12.39
N GLY A 450 24.41 -4.83 13.14
CA GLY A 450 25.03 -5.95 13.85
C GLY A 450 25.72 -5.61 15.17
N LYS A 451 25.69 -4.34 15.61
CA LYS A 451 26.32 -3.89 16.87
C LYS A 451 25.32 -3.39 17.92
N GLY A 452 24.03 -3.44 17.63
CA GLY A 452 22.98 -3.05 18.57
C GLY A 452 22.74 -4.14 19.61
N TRP A 453 22.46 -3.75 20.86
CA TRP A 453 22.17 -4.69 21.93
C TRP A 453 20.69 -5.13 21.93
N LEU A 454 19.79 -4.33 21.35
CA LEU A 454 18.36 -4.65 21.26
C LEU A 454 18.11 -5.92 20.42
N SER A 455 19.06 -6.28 19.55
CA SER A 455 19.03 -7.50 18.72
C SER A 455 18.85 -8.79 19.52
N ASN A 456 19.22 -8.79 20.81
CA ASN A 456 19.13 -9.95 21.69
C ASN A 456 17.76 -10.09 22.38
N LEU A 457 16.87 -9.11 22.24
CA LEU A 457 15.54 -9.17 22.85
C LEU A 457 14.57 -10.02 22.00
N PRO A 458 13.65 -10.76 22.64
CA PRO A 458 12.58 -11.44 21.93
C PRO A 458 11.74 -10.45 21.11
N ALA A 459 11.36 -10.84 19.89
CA ALA A 459 10.55 -10.02 18.98
C ALA A 459 11.19 -8.68 18.56
N ALA A 460 12.52 -8.57 18.67
CA ALA A 460 13.28 -7.37 18.29
C ALA A 460 13.11 -7.00 16.80
N ASP A 461 13.08 -7.99 15.93
CA ASP A 461 12.95 -7.87 14.49
C ASP A 461 11.49 -7.86 14.00
N THR A 462 10.52 -8.14 14.86
CA THR A 462 9.09 -8.08 14.54
C THR A 462 8.46 -6.80 15.10
N ASP A 463 8.28 -6.73 16.41
CA ASP A 463 7.33 -5.83 17.06
C ASP A 463 8.00 -4.51 17.43
N ILE A 464 9.28 -4.56 17.82
CA ILE A 464 10.11 -3.38 18.15
C ILE A 464 11.17 -3.07 17.09
N VAL A 465 10.91 -3.47 15.84
CA VAL A 465 11.82 -3.26 14.70
C VAL A 465 12.18 -1.79 14.48
N PHE A 466 11.29 -0.87 14.84
CA PHE A 466 11.58 0.57 14.79
C PHE A 466 12.72 0.95 15.76
N GLY A 467 12.76 0.36 16.96
CA GLY A 467 13.86 0.52 17.90
C GLY A 467 15.18 -0.01 17.35
N MET A 468 15.15 -1.17 16.69
CA MET A 468 16.31 -1.77 16.02
C MET A 468 16.86 -0.85 14.92
N LEU A 469 15.97 -0.27 14.10
CA LEU A 469 16.39 0.71 13.08
C LEU A 469 17.02 1.95 13.73
N CYS A 470 16.42 2.50 14.78
CA CYS A 470 16.96 3.66 15.48
C CYS A 470 18.35 3.37 16.09
N GLU A 471 18.51 2.21 16.72
CA GLU A 471 19.77 1.83 17.35
C GLU A 471 20.87 1.57 16.31
N GLU A 472 20.63 0.67 15.35
CA GLU A 472 21.68 0.18 14.46
C GLU A 472 21.93 1.09 13.25
N TRP A 473 20.85 1.62 12.67
CA TRP A 473 20.87 2.41 11.43
C TRP A 473 20.73 3.90 11.67
N GLY A 474 20.31 4.29 12.87
CA GLY A 474 20.16 5.68 13.28
C GLY A 474 18.77 6.24 13.01
N LEU A 475 18.42 7.27 13.78
CA LEU A 475 17.13 7.95 13.67
C LEU A 475 16.84 8.47 12.26
N VAL A 476 17.85 8.91 11.50
CA VAL A 476 17.65 9.42 10.14
C VAL A 476 17.09 8.34 9.21
N ILE A 477 17.63 7.12 9.24
CA ILE A 477 17.14 6.02 8.40
C ILE A 477 15.77 5.55 8.88
N ALA A 478 15.54 5.51 10.20
CA ALA A 478 14.23 5.19 10.76
C ALA A 478 13.14 6.18 10.28
N VAL A 479 13.43 7.49 10.27
CA VAL A 479 12.52 8.51 9.72
C VAL A 479 12.36 8.38 8.21
N LEU A 480 13.43 8.11 7.44
CA LEU A 480 13.35 7.88 6.00
C LEU A 480 12.46 6.67 5.66
N THR A 481 12.46 5.64 6.50
CA THR A 481 11.58 4.46 6.39
C THR A 481 10.11 4.85 6.52
N ILE A 482 9.78 5.74 7.47
CA ILE A 482 8.42 6.28 7.61
C ILE A 482 8.06 7.14 6.38
N LEU A 483 8.99 7.98 5.92
CA LEU A 483 8.79 8.82 4.73
C LEU A 483 8.57 7.99 3.45
N CYS A 484 9.14 6.80 3.34
CA CYS A 484 8.85 5.85 2.26
C CYS A 484 7.35 5.49 2.21
N ILE A 485 6.77 5.11 3.36
CA ILE A 485 5.36 4.75 3.46
C ILE A 485 4.45 5.97 3.20
N ILE A 486 4.81 7.14 3.76
CA ILE A 486 4.08 8.40 3.50
C ILE A 486 4.13 8.76 2.01
N THR A 487 5.26 8.56 1.34
CA THR A 487 5.40 8.82 -0.10
C THR A 487 4.44 7.97 -0.93
N LEU A 488 4.27 6.69 -0.58
CA LEU A 488 3.30 5.81 -1.23
C LEU A 488 1.86 6.31 -1.01
N ALA A 489 1.52 6.76 0.20
CA ALA A 489 0.21 7.33 0.52
C ALA A 489 -0.09 8.63 -0.24
N VAL A 490 0.86 9.56 -0.25
CA VAL A 490 0.74 10.82 -1.01
C VAL A 490 0.57 10.53 -2.50
N PHE A 491 1.27 9.53 -3.04
CA PHE A 491 1.06 9.12 -4.42
C PHE A 491 -0.35 8.58 -4.65
N ALA A 492 -0.87 7.68 -3.80
CA ALA A 492 -2.21 7.14 -3.97
C ALA A 492 -3.27 8.25 -4.00
N VAL A 493 -3.20 9.21 -3.08
CA VAL A 493 -4.12 10.37 -3.03
C VAL A 493 -4.02 11.21 -4.31
N ARG A 494 -2.81 11.45 -4.82
CA ARG A 494 -2.61 12.20 -6.07
C ARG A 494 -3.14 11.43 -7.29
N ALA A 495 -2.93 10.12 -7.33
CA ALA A 495 -3.42 9.25 -8.39
C ALA A 495 -4.95 9.10 -8.36
N CYS A 496 -5.59 9.31 -7.21
CA CYS A 496 -7.05 9.26 -7.06
C CYS A 496 -7.76 10.30 -7.99
N ARG A 497 -7.08 11.37 -8.48
CA ARG A 497 -7.62 12.32 -9.51
C ARG A 497 -7.60 11.82 -10.95
N ALA A 498 -6.68 10.92 -11.28
CA ALA A 498 -6.47 10.44 -12.65
C ALA A 498 -6.77 8.95 -12.78
N GLY A 499 -7.51 8.41 -11.82
CA GLY A 499 -7.84 7.00 -11.73
C GLY A 499 -8.83 6.58 -12.81
N ARG A 500 -8.63 5.36 -13.34
CA ARG A 500 -9.48 4.78 -14.40
C ARG A 500 -10.84 4.27 -13.91
N SER A 501 -11.08 4.22 -12.60
CA SER A 501 -12.36 3.86 -11.98
C SER A 501 -12.25 4.09 -10.49
N SER A 502 -13.39 4.40 -9.85
CA SER A 502 -13.52 4.52 -8.40
C SER A 502 -13.06 3.27 -7.65
N PHE A 503 -13.13 2.08 -8.25
CA PHE A 503 -12.61 0.85 -7.65
C PHE A 503 -11.10 0.95 -7.34
N TYR A 504 -10.30 1.32 -8.35
CA TYR A 504 -8.84 1.35 -8.20
C TYR A 504 -8.37 2.46 -7.27
N THR A 505 -9.03 3.62 -7.33
CA THR A 505 -8.72 4.75 -6.46
C THR A 505 -9.04 4.42 -5.01
N ILE A 506 -10.24 3.88 -4.71
CA ILE A 506 -10.61 3.44 -3.37
C ILE A 506 -9.68 2.34 -2.88
N ALA A 507 -9.38 1.32 -3.70
CA ALA A 507 -8.49 0.23 -3.30
C ALA A 507 -7.07 0.73 -2.98
N ALA A 508 -6.51 1.63 -3.80
CA ALA A 508 -5.18 2.20 -3.57
C ALA A 508 -5.16 3.13 -2.35
N CYS A 509 -6.12 4.06 -2.28
CA CYS A 509 -6.26 4.99 -1.16
C CYS A 509 -6.48 4.17 0.17
N ALA A 510 -7.26 3.08 0.17
CA ALA A 510 -7.44 2.17 1.32
C ALA A 510 -6.19 1.36 1.69
N ALA A 511 -5.51 0.76 0.70
CA ALA A 511 -4.27 0.01 0.93
C ALA A 511 -3.17 0.89 1.52
N THR A 512 -3.01 2.12 1.03
CA THR A 512 -2.03 3.05 1.63
C THR A 512 -2.42 3.53 3.02
N SER A 513 -3.71 3.83 3.27
CA SER A 513 -4.13 4.21 4.62
C SER A 513 -3.90 3.08 5.62
N LEU A 514 -4.08 1.83 5.19
CA LEU A 514 -3.78 0.66 5.98
C LEU A 514 -2.29 0.59 6.31
N LEU A 515 -1.41 0.73 5.31
CA LEU A 515 0.04 0.74 5.50
C LEU A 515 0.51 1.87 6.44
N VAL A 516 -0.03 3.08 6.29
CA VAL A 516 0.26 4.23 7.14
C VAL A 516 -0.20 3.96 8.57
N PHE A 517 -1.43 3.51 8.76
CA PHE A 517 -1.95 3.26 10.10
C PHE A 517 -1.21 2.11 10.81
N GLN A 518 -0.84 1.07 10.07
CA GLN A 518 0.00 -0.03 10.56
C GLN A 518 1.38 0.48 11.00
N THR A 519 1.97 1.39 10.22
CA THR A 519 3.22 2.10 10.56
C THR A 519 3.06 2.94 11.82
N CYS A 520 1.96 3.69 11.95
CA CYS A 520 1.66 4.47 13.16
C CYS A 520 1.56 3.59 14.41
N LEU A 521 0.83 2.47 14.34
CA LEU A 521 0.69 1.56 15.48
C LEU A 521 2.03 0.94 15.91
N ASN A 522 2.90 0.59 14.96
CA ASN A 522 4.22 0.06 15.29
C ASN A 522 5.14 1.15 15.89
N VAL A 523 5.29 2.27 15.18
CA VAL A 523 6.22 3.34 15.59
C VAL A 523 5.76 4.01 16.88
N PHE A 524 4.51 4.49 16.92
CA PHE A 524 3.98 5.18 18.11
C PHE A 524 3.78 4.23 19.29
N GLY A 525 3.51 2.94 19.03
CA GLY A 525 3.52 1.91 20.07
C GLY A 525 4.90 1.71 20.68
N ALA A 526 5.93 1.64 19.84
CA ALA A 526 7.32 1.45 20.28
C ALA A 526 7.88 2.64 21.09
N VAL A 527 7.41 3.86 20.82
CA VAL A 527 7.81 5.08 21.56
C VAL A 527 6.80 5.52 22.63
N ASP A 528 5.85 4.67 23.00
CA ASP A 528 4.83 4.92 24.04
C ASP A 528 3.91 6.15 23.81
N ILE A 529 3.76 6.59 22.56
CA ILE A 529 2.75 7.58 22.17
C ILE A 529 1.36 6.93 22.07
N LEU A 530 1.31 5.67 21.63
CA LEU A 530 0.10 4.84 21.60
C LEU A 530 0.32 3.55 22.41
N PRO A 531 -0.75 2.86 22.86
CA PRO A 531 -0.62 1.55 23.49
C PRO A 531 0.11 0.56 22.58
N PHE A 532 0.96 -0.27 23.18
CA PHE A 532 1.73 -1.25 22.43
C PHE A 532 0.84 -2.35 21.85
N THR A 533 0.72 -2.40 20.53
CA THR A 533 -0.19 -3.34 19.83
C THR A 533 0.49 -4.58 19.29
N GLY A 534 1.83 -4.60 19.13
CA GLY A 534 2.56 -5.73 18.55
C GLY A 534 2.29 -5.93 17.05
N VAL A 535 1.87 -4.87 16.35
CA VAL A 535 1.60 -4.91 14.92
C VAL A 535 2.92 -4.68 14.15
N THR A 536 3.14 -5.43 13.09
CA THR A 536 4.38 -5.37 12.29
C THR A 536 4.51 -4.06 11.50
N LEU A 537 5.74 -3.56 11.35
CA LEU A 537 6.07 -2.46 10.43
C LEU A 537 6.09 -2.98 8.98
N PRO A 538 5.25 -2.45 8.07
CA PRO A 538 5.17 -2.97 6.70
C PRO A 538 6.51 -2.96 5.97
N PHE A 539 6.81 -4.04 5.24
CA PHE A 539 8.06 -4.30 4.51
C PHE A 539 9.35 -4.39 5.33
N VAL A 540 9.35 -4.04 6.62
CA VAL A 540 10.58 -3.99 7.44
C VAL A 540 10.61 -5.12 8.46
N SER A 541 9.54 -5.34 9.21
CA SER A 541 9.50 -6.41 10.22
C SER A 541 9.76 -7.80 9.63
N ASN A 542 10.44 -8.65 10.38
CA ASN A 542 10.63 -10.07 10.06
C ASN A 542 9.33 -10.86 10.21
N GLY A 543 8.47 -10.83 9.19
CA GLY A 543 7.23 -11.58 9.20
C GLY A 543 6.84 -12.02 7.81
N GLY A 544 6.88 -13.34 7.56
CA GLY A 544 6.57 -13.89 6.25
C GLY A 544 5.20 -13.44 5.72
N SER A 545 4.13 -13.66 6.48
CA SER A 545 2.78 -13.27 6.09
C SER A 545 2.61 -11.74 5.93
N SER A 546 3.25 -10.94 6.80
CA SER A 546 3.22 -9.48 6.72
C SER A 546 3.92 -8.96 5.47
N MET A 547 5.05 -9.57 5.08
CA MET A 547 5.76 -9.24 3.84
C MET A 547 4.90 -9.53 2.60
N LEU A 548 4.23 -10.68 2.56
CA LEU A 548 3.31 -11.04 1.48
C LEU A 548 2.15 -10.03 1.35
N SER A 549 1.58 -9.65 2.50
CA SER A 549 0.51 -8.67 2.62
C SER A 549 0.93 -7.27 2.16
N ALA A 550 2.11 -6.81 2.55
CA ALA A 550 2.67 -5.52 2.15
C ALA A 550 2.86 -5.41 0.62
N TRP A 551 3.43 -6.44 0.00
CA TRP A 551 3.56 -6.51 -1.47
C TRP A 551 2.20 -6.61 -2.17
N GLY A 552 1.25 -7.38 -1.62
CA GLY A 552 -0.11 -7.45 -2.15
C GLY A 552 -0.83 -6.11 -2.12
N MET A 553 -0.69 -5.34 -1.04
CA MET A 553 -1.23 -3.99 -0.93
C MET A 553 -0.62 -3.03 -1.97
N LEU A 554 0.68 -3.16 -2.26
CA LEU A 554 1.35 -2.37 -3.30
C LEU A 554 0.75 -2.61 -4.69
N ALA A 555 0.17 -3.79 -4.96
CA ALA A 555 -0.46 -4.09 -6.24
C ALA A 555 -1.67 -3.20 -6.53
N PHE A 556 -2.43 -2.82 -5.50
CA PHE A 556 -3.54 -1.86 -5.65
C PHE A 556 -3.04 -0.47 -6.02
N LEU A 557 -1.96 0.01 -5.41
CA LEU A 557 -1.33 1.27 -5.80
C LEU A 557 -0.82 1.21 -7.23
N LYS A 558 -0.19 0.11 -7.62
CA LYS A 558 0.30 -0.06 -8.99
C LYS A 558 -0.85 -0.08 -9.98
N ALA A 559 -1.99 -0.68 -9.64
CA ALA A 559 -3.19 -0.70 -10.47
C ALA A 559 -3.82 0.68 -10.69
N THR A 560 -3.65 1.62 -9.75
CA THR A 560 -4.14 3.01 -9.92
C THR A 560 -3.17 3.92 -10.68
N ASP A 561 -1.93 3.50 -10.94
CA ASP A 561 -0.92 4.32 -11.61
C ASP A 561 -1.15 4.38 -13.13
N THR A 562 -1.88 5.41 -13.57
CA THR A 562 -2.24 5.67 -14.97
C THR A 562 -1.17 6.45 -15.75
N ARG A 563 -0.02 6.78 -15.13
CA ARG A 563 1.10 7.44 -15.83
C ARG A 563 1.58 6.59 -17.01
N GLN A 564 2.01 7.23 -18.08
CA GLN A 564 2.27 6.53 -19.34
C GLN A 564 3.35 5.45 -19.18
N ASN A 565 2.99 4.21 -19.50
CA ASN A 565 3.85 3.03 -19.36
C ASN A 565 4.39 2.79 -17.92
N ALA A 566 3.83 3.43 -16.90
CA ALA A 566 4.34 3.33 -15.53
C ALA A 566 3.90 2.03 -14.86
N SER A 567 2.64 1.67 -15.01
CA SER A 567 2.06 0.49 -14.40
C SER A 567 2.03 -0.71 -15.33
N PHE A 568 2.45 -1.89 -14.85
CA PHE A 568 2.16 -3.15 -15.56
C PHE A 568 0.72 -3.62 -15.34
N ALA A 569 0.01 -3.10 -14.33
CA ALA A 569 -1.39 -3.41 -14.07
C ALA A 569 -2.36 -2.64 -14.99
N VAL A 570 -1.84 -1.79 -15.87
CA VAL A 570 -2.61 -1.11 -16.93
C VAL A 570 -2.24 -1.69 -18.30
N ARG A 571 -3.26 -2.09 -19.08
CA ARG A 571 -3.08 -2.64 -20.43
C ARG A 571 -2.57 -1.53 -21.37
N LEU A 572 -1.58 -1.85 -22.20
CA LEU A 572 -1.14 -0.93 -23.25
C LEU A 572 -2.09 -1.05 -24.45
N PRO A 573 -2.41 0.06 -25.14
CA PRO A 573 -3.15 -0.01 -26.39
C PRO A 573 -2.37 -0.84 -27.40
N SER A 574 -3.08 -1.61 -28.21
CA SER A 574 -2.46 -2.49 -29.21
C SER A 574 -1.76 -1.66 -30.30
N ARG A 575 -0.75 -2.24 -30.98
CA ARG A 575 -0.08 -1.56 -32.10
C ARG A 575 -1.05 -1.21 -33.25
N ARG A 576 -2.17 -1.94 -33.38
CA ARG A 576 -3.23 -1.68 -34.38
C ARG A 576 -4.09 -0.50 -33.98
N GLU A 577 -4.52 -0.45 -32.72
CA GLU A 577 -5.25 0.71 -32.14
C GLU A 577 -4.45 2.02 -32.26
N LEU A 578 -3.13 1.96 -32.05
CA LEU A 578 -2.24 3.11 -32.21
C LEU A 578 -2.04 3.53 -33.68
N ARG A 579 -2.32 2.64 -34.64
CA ARG A 579 -2.25 2.92 -36.08
C ARG A 579 -3.60 3.31 -36.68
N GLY A 580 -4.70 3.22 -35.92
CA GLY A 580 -6.05 3.46 -36.43
C GLY A 580 -6.51 2.40 -37.43
N GLU A 581 -5.95 1.19 -37.36
CA GLU A 581 -6.40 0.03 -38.12
C GLU A 581 -7.36 -0.75 -37.21
N GLU A 582 -8.66 -0.79 -37.55
CA GLU A 582 -9.69 -1.58 -36.85
C GLU A 582 -9.38 -3.09 -36.86
#